data_AF-A0A7S1KYY8-F1
#
_entry.id   AF-A0A7S1KYY8-F1
#
_cell.length_a   1.000
_cell.length_b   1.000
_cell.length_c   1.000
_cell.angle_alpha   90.00
_cell.angle_beta   90.00
_cell.angle_gamma   90.00
#
_symmetry.space_group_name_H-M   'P 1'
#
loop_
_entity.id
_entity.type
_entity.pdbx_description
1 polymer ?
#
loop_
_entity_poly.entity_id
_entity_poly.type
_entity_poly.pdbx_seq_one_letter_code
_entity_poly.pdbx_strand_id
1 'polypeptide(L)'
;DEVKRNLAGQVGAQGDSGLSVLKRCSQEMKEVMEVLINAGGKDLKSMQKVELLSDDVLDNLERRINPELLQRSDVSSIKSEILLIAKDLDAVRATPATGVVEGYIKAA
;
A
#
# COMPACT_ATOMS: atom_id res chain seq x y z
N ASP A 1 -2.29 14.10 -6.28
CA ASP A 1 -2.30 13.92 -7.75
C ASP A 1 -1.18 13.05 -8.27
N GLU A 2 0.06 13.21 -7.80
CA GLU A 2 1.17 12.33 -8.20
C GLU A 2 0.93 10.85 -7.88
N VAL A 3 0.56 10.54 -6.63
CA VAL A 3 0.15 9.19 -6.20
C VAL A 3 -0.89 8.57 -7.14
N LYS A 4 -1.95 9.32 -7.49
CA LYS A 4 -3.00 8.86 -8.42
C LYS A 4 -2.46 8.50 -9.80
N ARG A 5 -1.57 9.33 -10.35
CA ARG A 5 -0.96 9.07 -11.67
C ARG A 5 -0.06 7.84 -11.63
N ASN A 6 0.73 7.69 -10.57
CA ASN A 6 1.60 6.55 -10.38
C ASN A 6 0.79 5.25 -10.26
N LEU A 7 -0.33 5.27 -9.54
CA LEU A 7 -1.23 4.12 -9.39
C LEU A 7 -1.95 3.74 -10.67
N ALA A 8 -2.38 4.72 -11.48
CA ALA A 8 -3.01 4.45 -12.77
C ALA A 8 -2.09 3.63 -13.71
N GLY A 9 -0.77 3.83 -13.63
CA GLY A 9 0.21 3.06 -14.38
C GLY A 9 0.45 1.64 -13.86
N GLN A 10 -0.13 1.26 -12.72
CA GLN A 10 0.04 -0.06 -12.07
C GLN A 10 -1.23 -0.92 -12.11
N VAL A 11 -2.26 -0.50 -12.84
CA VAL A 11 -3.51 -1.25 -12.96
C VAL A 11 -3.24 -2.58 -13.67
N GLY A 12 -3.60 -3.69 -13.02
CA GLY A 12 -3.47 -5.04 -13.58
C GLY A 12 -2.09 -5.69 -13.42
N ALA A 13 -1.13 -5.01 -12.80
CA ALA A 13 0.17 -5.60 -12.50
C ALA A 13 0.05 -6.68 -11.40
N GLN A 14 0.78 -7.77 -11.58
CA GLN A 14 0.80 -8.93 -10.67
C GLN A 14 2.23 -9.24 -10.22
N GLY A 15 2.35 -10.00 -9.13
CA GLY A 15 3.65 -10.33 -8.55
C GLY A 15 4.45 -9.11 -8.12
N ASP A 16 5.77 -9.15 -8.32
CA ASP A 16 6.73 -8.13 -7.88
C ASP A 16 6.78 -6.86 -8.76
N SER A 17 6.25 -6.93 -9.98
CA SER A 17 6.35 -5.86 -10.98
C SER A 17 5.70 -4.55 -10.53
N GLY A 18 6.46 -3.56 -10.05
CA GLY A 18 5.92 -2.27 -9.62
C GLY A 18 5.63 -2.15 -8.12
N LEU A 19 6.08 -3.11 -7.30
CA LEU A 19 6.10 -2.96 -5.84
C LEU A 19 6.87 -1.72 -5.39
N SER A 20 7.94 -1.34 -6.09
CA SER A 20 8.69 -0.11 -5.82
C SER A 20 7.84 1.16 -6.00
N VAL A 21 6.93 1.17 -6.98
CA VAL A 21 6.00 2.27 -7.22
C VAL A 21 4.97 2.34 -6.09
N LEU A 22 4.40 1.19 -5.68
CA LEU A 22 3.47 1.13 -4.55
C LEU A 22 4.12 1.57 -3.25
N LYS A 23 5.37 1.15 -2.99
CA LYS A 23 6.15 1.57 -1.83
C LYS A 23 6.36 3.08 -1.81
N ARG A 24 6.75 3.66 -2.94
CA ARG A 24 6.86 5.11 -3.04
C ARG A 24 5.51 5.80 -2.76
N CYS A 25 4.42 5.29 -3.33
CA CYS A 25 3.08 5.84 -3.10
C CYS A 25 2.66 5.74 -1.62
N SER A 26 2.91 4.62 -0.94
CA SER A 26 2.57 4.46 0.49
C SER A 26 3.37 5.41 1.37
N GLN A 27 4.66 5.60 1.06
CA GLN A 27 5.52 6.56 1.77
C GLN A 27 5.06 8.00 1.57
N GLU A 28 4.78 8.42 0.33
CA GLU A 28 4.26 9.77 0.04
C GLU A 28 2.93 10.03 0.74
N MET A 29 2.03 9.04 0.79
CA MET A 29 0.76 9.17 1.52
C MET A 29 0.97 9.32 3.02
N LYS A 30 1.88 8.54 3.60
CA LYS A 30 2.25 8.63 5.02
C LYS A 30 2.80 10.02 5.36
N GLU A 31 3.74 10.51 4.56
CA GLU A 31 4.30 11.86 4.76
C GLU A 31 3.22 12.95 4.69
N VAL A 32 2.30 12.86 3.71
CA VAL A 32 1.18 13.81 3.60
C VAL A 32 0.25 13.71 4.82
N MET A 33 -0.08 12.50 5.27
CA MET A 33 -0.93 12.32 6.46
C MET A 33 -0.26 12.91 7.71
N GLU A 34 1.03 12.67 7.91
CA GLU A 34 1.81 13.23 9.02
C GLU A 34 1.81 14.77 8.97
N VAL A 35 2.01 15.37 7.79
CA VAL A 35 1.92 16.84 7.61
C VAL A 35 0.53 17.36 7.99
N LEU A 36 -0.54 16.70 7.55
CA LEU A 36 -1.92 17.11 7.85
C LEU A 36 -2.24 17.01 9.35
N ILE A 37 -1.77 15.94 10.01
CA ILE A 37 -1.89 15.75 11.46
C ILE A 37 -1.10 16.84 12.21
N ASN A 38 0.15 17.08 11.82
CA ASN A 38 1.02 18.09 12.44
C ASN A 38 0.52 19.52 12.23
N ALA A 39 -0.22 19.79 11.15
CA ALA A 39 -0.95 21.04 10.93
C ALA A 39 -2.23 21.18 11.81
N GLY A 40 -2.46 20.24 12.73
CA GLY A 40 -3.57 20.25 13.68
C GLY A 40 -4.79 19.45 13.23
N GLY A 41 -4.67 18.61 12.19
CA GLY A 41 -5.73 17.67 11.77
C GLY A 41 -7.03 18.33 11.32
N LYS A 42 -6.99 19.60 10.91
CA LYS A 42 -8.19 20.38 10.57
C LYS A 42 -8.69 20.12 9.15
N ASP A 43 -7.80 19.72 8.24
CA ASP A 43 -8.15 19.42 6.85
C ASP A 43 -8.60 17.96 6.70
N LEU A 44 -9.77 17.67 7.27
CA LEU A 44 -10.39 16.34 7.23
C LEU A 44 -10.65 15.86 5.79
N LYS A 45 -10.89 16.79 4.85
CA LYS A 45 -11.13 16.44 3.44
C LYS A 45 -9.87 15.88 2.79
N SER A 46 -8.71 16.48 3.04
CA SER A 46 -7.45 15.94 2.53
C SER A 46 -7.07 14.64 3.21
N MET A 47 -7.30 14.51 4.52
CA MET A 47 -7.08 13.24 5.24
C MET A 47 -7.94 12.09 4.68
N GLN A 48 -9.24 12.33 4.48
CA GLN A 48 -10.13 11.35 3.82
C GLN A 48 -9.67 10.99 2.41
N LYS A 49 -9.13 11.94 1.65
CA LYS A 49 -8.58 11.63 0.31
C LYS A 49 -7.36 10.72 0.40
N VAL A 50 -6.50 10.91 1.38
CA VAL A 50 -5.34 10.02 1.61
C VAL A 50 -5.82 8.62 2.00
N GLU A 51 -6.80 8.54 2.89
CA GLU A 51 -7.40 7.26 3.30
C GLU A 51 -8.01 6.51 2.10
N LEU A 52 -8.82 7.18 1.27
CA LEU A 52 -9.38 6.56 0.05
C LEU A 52 -8.30 6.13 -0.94
N LEU A 53 -7.22 6.89 -1.09
CA LEU A 53 -6.11 6.49 -1.96
C LEU A 53 -5.35 5.28 -1.40
N SER A 54 -5.30 5.15 -0.08
CA SER A 54 -4.68 4.00 0.56
C SER A 54 -5.46 2.71 0.30
N ASP A 55 -6.79 2.78 0.11
CA ASP A 55 -7.59 1.64 -0.33
C ASP A 55 -7.15 1.16 -1.72
N ASP A 56 -6.96 2.09 -2.68
CA ASP A 56 -6.50 1.75 -4.03
C ASP A 56 -5.11 1.07 -4.02
N VAL A 57 -4.20 1.51 -3.13
CA VAL A 57 -2.88 0.86 -2.96
C VAL A 57 -3.03 -0.52 -2.36
N LEU A 58 -3.86 -0.68 -1.33
CA LEU A 58 -4.09 -1.96 -0.68
C LEU A 58 -4.71 -2.97 -1.66
N ASP A 59 -5.74 -2.58 -2.39
CA ASP A 59 -6.37 -3.40 -3.44
C ASP A 59 -5.35 -3.86 -4.49
N ASN A 60 -4.43 -2.96 -4.89
CA ASN A 60 -3.36 -3.32 -5.84
C ASN A 60 -2.39 -4.32 -5.21
N LEU A 61 -2.04 -4.12 -3.94
CA LEU A 61 -1.14 -5.00 -3.20
C LEU A 61 -1.73 -6.39 -3.01
N GLU A 62 -3.03 -6.50 -2.69
CA GLU A 62 -3.75 -7.76 -2.56
C GLU A 62 -3.73 -8.58 -3.86
N ARG A 63 -4.06 -7.94 -5.00
CA ARG A 63 -4.08 -8.61 -6.31
C ARG A 63 -2.73 -9.16 -6.76
N ARG A 64 -1.63 -8.66 -6.19
CA ARG A 64 -0.28 -9.13 -6.47
C ARG A 64 0.09 -10.37 -5.69
N ILE A 65 -0.50 -10.58 -4.53
CA ILE A 65 -0.28 -11.77 -3.70
C ILE A 65 -1.04 -12.93 -4.35
N ASN A 66 -0.35 -13.65 -5.24
CA ASN A 66 -0.87 -14.81 -5.93
C ASN A 66 0.02 -16.05 -5.70
N PRO A 67 -0.46 -17.26 -6.00
CA PRO A 67 0.31 -18.48 -5.78
C PRO A 67 1.66 -18.48 -6.51
N GLU A 68 1.73 -17.91 -7.71
CA GLU A 68 2.96 -17.83 -8.50
C GLU A 68 4.03 -17.01 -7.77
N LEU A 69 3.67 -15.87 -7.19
CA LEU A 69 4.57 -15.03 -6.39
C LEU A 69 5.09 -15.79 -5.17
N LEU A 70 4.22 -16.57 -4.52
CA LEU A 70 4.53 -17.26 -3.28
C LEU A 70 5.42 -18.50 -3.46
N GLN A 71 5.47 -19.04 -4.67
CA GLN A 71 6.32 -20.17 -5.03
C GLN A 71 7.73 -19.74 -5.51
N ARG A 72 8.00 -18.44 -5.66
CA ARG A 72 9.31 -17.96 -6.09
C ARG A 72 10.39 -18.16 -5.04
N SER A 73 11.63 -18.36 -5.49
CA SER A 73 12.80 -18.51 -4.60
C SER A 73 13.13 -17.25 -3.79
N ASP A 74 12.75 -16.07 -4.28
CA ASP A 74 12.96 -14.76 -3.65
C ASP A 74 11.74 -14.28 -2.83
N VAL A 75 10.75 -15.14 -2.59
CA VAL A 75 9.50 -14.80 -1.91
C VAL A 75 9.72 -14.14 -0.55
N SER A 76 10.77 -14.48 0.20
CA SER A 76 11.04 -13.87 1.50
C SER A 76 11.34 -12.36 1.39
N SER A 77 12.09 -11.96 0.38
CA SER A 77 12.39 -10.55 0.11
C SER A 77 11.14 -9.81 -0.34
N ILE A 78 10.38 -10.42 -1.25
CA ILE A 78 9.13 -9.87 -1.77
C ILE A 78 8.09 -9.70 -0.65
N LYS A 79 7.91 -10.71 0.22
CA LYS A 79 7.05 -10.61 1.42
C LYS A 79 7.47 -9.46 2.32
N SER A 80 8.78 -9.25 2.50
CA SER A 80 9.29 -8.15 3.31
C SER A 80 8.93 -6.79 2.71
N GLU A 81 9.00 -6.63 1.38
CA GLU A 81 8.57 -5.41 0.71
C GLU A 81 7.06 -5.18 0.82
N ILE A 82 6.26 -6.22 0.60
CA ILE A 82 4.80 -6.17 0.73
C ILE A 82 4.40 -5.76 2.15
N LEU A 83 5.03 -6.34 3.17
CA LEU A 83 4.77 -5.99 4.57
C LEU A 83 5.23 -4.57 4.91
N LEU A 84 6.30 -4.06 4.29
CA LEU A 84 6.73 -2.67 4.47
C LEU A 84 5.69 -1.70 3.88
N ILE A 85 5.17 -1.98 2.69
CA ILE A 85 4.09 -1.18 2.07
C ILE A 85 2.86 -1.19 2.99
N ALA A 86 2.45 -2.37 3.47
CA ALA A 86 1.29 -2.49 4.36
C ALA A 86 1.45 -1.70 5.67
N LYS A 87 2.65 -1.72 6.27
CA LYS A 87 2.96 -0.92 7.47
C LYS A 87 2.91 0.58 7.22
N ASP A 88 3.35 1.04 6.05
CA ASP A 88 3.22 2.46 5.68
C ASP A 88 1.75 2.84 5.50
N LEU A 89 0.92 1.92 4.95
CA LEU A 89 -0.52 2.12 4.85
C LEU A 89 -1.24 2.13 6.22
N ASP A 90 -0.79 1.34 7.20
CA ASP A 90 -1.34 1.37 8.56
C ASP A 90 -1.26 2.78 9.19
N ALA A 91 -0.27 3.59 8.82
CA ALA A 91 -0.12 4.95 9.32
C ALA A 91 -1.17 5.94 8.79
N VAL A 92 -1.89 5.57 7.71
CA VAL A 92 -2.87 6.44 7.06
C VAL A 92 -4.29 5.87 7.03
N ARG A 93 -4.50 4.72 7.69
CA ARG A 93 -5.75 3.96 7.68
C ARG A 93 -6.27 3.72 9.07
N ALA A 94 -7.60 3.70 9.21
CA ALA A 94 -8.24 3.23 10.43
C ALA A 94 -8.18 1.70 10.59
N THR A 95 -8.30 0.96 9.47
CA THR A 95 -8.19 -0.50 9.45
C THR A 95 -6.78 -0.93 9.02
N PRO A 96 -6.05 -1.71 9.85
CA PRO A 96 -4.69 -2.12 9.52
C PRO A 96 -4.60 -2.96 8.24
N ALA A 97 -3.90 -2.45 7.23
CA ALA A 97 -3.53 -3.14 6.01
C ALA A 97 -2.61 -4.34 6.27
N THR A 98 -1.72 -4.27 7.27
CA THR A 98 -0.83 -5.39 7.61
C THR A 98 -1.61 -6.66 7.97
N GLY A 99 -2.71 -6.53 8.72
CA GLY A 99 -3.55 -7.66 9.09
C GLY A 99 -4.24 -8.32 7.88
N VAL A 100 -4.67 -7.50 6.91
CA VAL A 100 -5.28 -7.98 5.66
C VAL A 100 -4.27 -8.73 4.81
N VAL A 101 -3.10 -8.13 4.57
CA VAL A 101 -2.01 -8.69 3.78
C VAL A 101 -1.50 -10.02 4.37
N GLU A 102 -1.32 -10.09 5.69
CA GLU A 102 -0.95 -11.34 6.35
C GLU A 102 -1.99 -12.45 6.14
N GLY A 103 -3.27 -12.10 6.09
CA GLY A 103 -4.36 -13.04 5.79
C GLY A 103 -4.17 -13.70 4.42
N TYR A 104 -3.90 -12.90 3.39
CA TYR A 104 -3.64 -13.40 2.03
C TYR A 104 -2.37 -14.26 1.95
N ILE A 105 -1.31 -13.86 2.63
CA ILE A 105 -0.05 -14.64 2.64
C ILE A 105 -0.22 -16.00 3.33
N LYS A 106 -1.07 -16.10 4.36
CA LYS A 106 -1.33 -17.36 5.08
C LYS A 106 -2.33 -18.27 4.37
N ALA A 107 -3.21 -17.71 3.54
CA ALA A 107 -4.28 -18.44 2.86
C ALA A 107 -3.85 -19.10 1.54
N ALA A 108 -2.69 -18.71 1.00
CA ALA A 108 -2.14 -19.21 -0.27
C ALA A 108 -0.93 -20.12 -0.04
#